data_AF-A0A965QXD5-F1
#
_entry.id   AF-A0A965QXD5-F1
#
_cell.length_a   1.000
_cell.length_b   1.000
_cell.length_c   1.000
_cell.angle_alpha   90.00
_cell.angle_beta   90.00
_cell.angle_gamma   90.00
#
_symmetry.space_group_name_H-M   'P 1'
#
loop_
_entity.id
_entity.type
_entity.pdbx_description
1 polymer ?
#
loop_
_entity_poly.entity_id
_entity_poly.type
_entity_poly.pdbx_seq_one_letter_code
_entity_poly.pdbx_strand_id
1 'polypeptide(L)'
;MRLAVNGCAAVAYPSVTGPLAVGDEVLLSETYGPGSVLLDLGKRGADGGPAVVRKDRDNSRPSQALKAHWATPVHHDGHVYGSSGRHAGDALLVCADWKTGGITWSEPGLGRASVVLVGSQAGDHLVVLGEYGDLVLVKAAPARYTEVSRVRLVDPAGKAAGGELLAPPCWAAPVVAHGYLYVRGQGRLVCLDLLSR
;
A
#
# COMPACT_ATOMS: atom_id res chain seq x y z
N MET A 1 -14.62 7.09 17.37
CA MET A 1 -13.28 7.48 16.89
C MET A 1 -13.48 8.46 15.74
N ARG A 2 -12.98 9.70 15.80
CA ARG A 2 -13.22 10.72 14.74
C ARG A 2 -12.08 10.65 13.71
N LEU A 3 -12.32 10.01 12.57
CA LEU A 3 -11.49 10.16 11.37
C LEU A 3 -11.92 11.46 10.67
N ALA A 4 -11.03 12.45 10.58
CA ALA A 4 -11.23 13.61 9.73
C ALA A 4 -10.61 13.28 8.37
N VAL A 5 -11.45 12.91 7.41
CA VAL A 5 -10.99 12.55 6.06
C VAL A 5 -10.83 13.85 5.26
N ASN A 6 -9.64 14.44 5.30
CA ASN A 6 -9.28 15.49 4.34
C ASN A 6 -9.02 14.81 2.99
N GLY A 7 -9.80 15.22 1.99
CA GLY A 7 -9.87 14.56 0.68
C GLY A 7 -8.51 14.40 0.00
N CYS A 8 -8.12 13.16 -0.22
CA CYS A 8 -7.13 12.80 -1.23
C CYS A 8 -7.79 11.76 -2.14
N ALA A 9 -8.24 12.20 -3.31
CA ALA A 9 -8.74 11.31 -4.34
C ALA A 9 -7.53 10.70 -5.05
N ALA A 10 -7.15 9.47 -4.69
CA ALA A 10 -6.26 8.65 -5.50
C ALA A 10 -7.10 7.68 -6.33
N VAL A 11 -7.31 8.00 -7.61
CA VAL A 11 -7.90 7.08 -8.59
C VAL A 11 -6.76 6.29 -9.24
N ALA A 12 -6.74 4.97 -9.08
CA ALA A 12 -5.82 4.08 -9.80
C ALA A 12 -6.59 2.97 -10.54
N TYR A 13 -6.42 2.92 -11.86
CA TYR A 13 -6.92 1.85 -12.75
C TYR A 13 -5.82 0.78 -12.99
N PRO A 14 -6.14 -0.47 -13.38
CA PRO A 14 -5.28 -1.63 -13.14
C PRO A 14 -4.28 -1.90 -14.28
N SER A 15 -3.02 -2.20 -13.92
CA SER A 15 -2.26 -3.39 -14.42
C SER A 15 -0.74 -3.36 -14.13
N VAL A 16 -0.18 -2.26 -13.62
CA VAL A 16 1.22 -2.16 -13.15
C VAL A 16 1.25 -1.18 -11.98
N THR A 17 2.21 -1.31 -11.04
CA THR A 17 2.49 -0.27 -10.05
C THR A 17 2.58 1.10 -10.74
N GLY A 18 1.70 2.03 -10.39
CA GLY A 18 1.73 3.37 -10.96
C GLY A 18 2.96 4.16 -10.48
N PRO A 19 3.44 5.15 -11.25
CA PRO A 19 4.47 6.06 -10.76
C PRO A 19 3.94 6.81 -9.53
N LEU A 20 4.74 6.86 -8.47
CA LEU A 20 4.43 7.64 -7.27
C LEU A 20 5.22 8.95 -7.32
N ALA A 21 4.54 10.06 -7.56
CA ALA A 21 5.15 11.38 -7.66
C ALA A 21 4.99 12.18 -6.34
N VAL A 22 6.08 12.79 -5.88
CA VAL A 22 6.12 13.69 -4.72
C VAL A 22 6.98 14.91 -5.10
N GLY A 23 6.33 16.04 -5.37
CA GLY A 23 6.99 17.19 -5.97
C GLY A 23 7.57 16.82 -7.35
N ASP A 24 8.85 17.14 -7.57
CA ASP A 24 9.58 16.79 -8.81
C ASP A 24 10.15 15.37 -8.79
N GLU A 25 9.99 14.63 -7.69
CA GLU A 25 10.53 13.28 -7.57
C GLU A 25 9.50 12.22 -7.93
N VAL A 26 9.91 11.21 -8.69
CA VAL A 26 9.05 10.12 -9.15
C VAL A 26 9.70 8.78 -8.81
N LEU A 27 8.97 7.98 -8.03
CA LEU A 27 9.30 6.60 -7.72
C LEU A 27 8.66 5.67 -8.73
N LEU A 28 9.47 4.82 -9.33
CA LEU A 28 9.06 3.68 -10.16
C LEU A 28 9.48 2.39 -9.45
N SER A 29 8.65 1.35 -9.51
CA SER A 29 8.95 0.07 -8.85
C SER A 29 8.36 -1.11 -9.62
N GLU A 30 9.10 -2.22 -9.57
CA GLU A 30 8.70 -3.51 -10.14
C GLU A 30 9.35 -4.68 -9.35
N THR A 31 8.90 -5.92 -9.59
CA THR A 31 9.28 -7.08 -8.76
C THR A 31 10.05 -8.18 -9.50
N TYR A 32 10.33 -8.04 -10.79
CA TYR A 32 10.94 -9.06 -11.65
C TYR A 32 12.48 -9.01 -11.70
N GLY A 33 13.10 -8.20 -10.84
CA GLY A 33 14.55 -8.19 -10.64
C GLY A 33 15.03 -6.84 -10.10
N PRO A 34 14.90 -5.75 -10.88
CA PRO A 34 15.39 -4.41 -10.55
C PRO A 34 14.95 -3.83 -9.20
N GLY A 35 13.68 -3.99 -8.81
CA GLY A 35 13.15 -3.32 -7.61
C GLY A 35 12.66 -1.91 -7.94
N SER A 36 13.11 -0.90 -7.20
CA SER A 36 12.67 0.48 -7.38
C SER A 36 13.78 1.46 -7.73
N VAL A 37 13.40 2.55 -8.38
CA VAL A 37 14.25 3.70 -8.69
C VAL A 37 13.50 4.99 -8.34
N LEU A 38 14.20 5.92 -7.71
CA LEU A 38 13.71 7.28 -7.49
C LEU A 38 14.43 8.24 -8.42
N LEU A 39 13.66 8.97 -9.21
CA LEU A 39 14.14 9.96 -10.16
C LEU A 39 13.75 11.35 -9.68
N ASP A 40 14.59 12.35 -9.96
CA ASP A 40 14.28 13.77 -9.81
C ASP A 40 14.15 14.37 -11.21
N LEU A 41 12.92 14.78 -11.56
CA LEU A 41 12.58 15.34 -12.87
C LEU A 41 13.01 16.82 -13.01
N GLY A 42 13.29 17.51 -11.91
CA GLY A 42 13.78 18.88 -11.89
C GLY A 42 15.28 18.99 -12.14
N LYS A 43 16.01 17.86 -12.11
CA LYS A 43 17.45 17.78 -12.34
C LYS A 43 17.77 16.86 -13.51
N ARG A 44 18.91 17.13 -14.15
CA ARG A 44 19.42 16.31 -15.25
C ARG A 44 20.58 15.44 -14.79
N GLY A 45 20.53 14.17 -15.18
CA GLY A 45 21.64 13.23 -15.04
C GLY A 45 22.72 13.46 -16.09
N ALA A 46 23.82 12.71 -15.97
CA ALA A 46 24.96 12.80 -16.89
C ALA A 46 24.61 12.40 -18.33
N ASP A 47 23.58 11.60 -18.52
CA ASP A 47 23.04 11.15 -19.82
C ASP A 47 22.01 12.14 -20.42
N GLY A 48 21.74 13.27 -19.74
CA GLY A 48 20.70 14.22 -20.12
C GLY A 48 19.27 13.76 -19.79
N GLY A 49 19.09 12.58 -19.19
CA GLY A 49 17.83 12.12 -18.63
C GLY A 49 17.52 12.76 -17.26
N PRO A 50 16.41 12.38 -16.60
CA PRO A 50 16.16 12.75 -15.21
C PRO A 50 17.28 12.26 -14.28
N ALA A 51 17.61 13.04 -13.25
CA ALA A 51 18.63 12.64 -12.29
C ALA A 51 18.17 11.43 -11.47
N VAL A 52 19.02 10.42 -11.30
CA VAL A 52 18.75 9.27 -10.42
C VAL A 52 19.11 9.65 -8.98
N VAL A 53 18.11 9.69 -8.09
CA VAL A 53 18.32 9.95 -6.65
C VAL A 53 18.77 8.68 -5.94
N ARG A 54 18.09 7.57 -6.21
CA ARG A 54 18.48 6.24 -5.74
C ARG A 54 18.00 5.16 -6.70
N LYS A 55 18.64 4.00 -6.64
CA LYS A 55 18.23 2.80 -7.35
C LYS A 55 18.51 1.59 -6.46
N ASP A 56 17.52 0.70 -6.34
CA ASP A 56 17.71 -0.57 -5.65
C ASP A 56 18.71 -1.44 -6.39
N ARG A 57 19.39 -2.32 -5.66
CA ARG A 57 20.28 -3.31 -6.29
C ARG A 57 19.43 -4.38 -6.98
N ASP A 58 19.81 -4.71 -8.21
CA ASP A 58 19.18 -5.79 -8.98
C ASP A 58 19.14 -7.10 -8.17
N ASN A 59 18.02 -7.80 -8.25
CA ASN A 59 17.75 -9.07 -7.58
C ASN A 59 17.81 -9.03 -6.04
N SER A 60 17.68 -7.84 -5.44
CA SER A 60 17.48 -7.72 -3.99
C SER A 60 16.23 -8.45 -3.52
N ARG A 61 16.27 -8.95 -2.29
CA ARG A 61 15.11 -9.59 -1.65
C ARG A 61 14.04 -8.55 -1.31
N PRO A 62 12.75 -8.92 -1.22
CA PRO A 62 11.68 -7.99 -0.83
C PRO A 62 11.88 -7.30 0.54
N SER A 63 12.68 -7.90 1.44
CA SER A 63 13.06 -7.30 2.73
C SER A 63 14.23 -6.30 2.67
N GLN A 64 14.81 -6.10 1.49
CA GLN A 64 15.99 -5.25 1.27
C GLN A 64 15.74 -4.14 0.24
N ALA A 65 14.64 -4.23 -0.51
CA ALA A 65 14.29 -3.34 -1.60
C ALA A 65 12.77 -3.25 -1.74
N LEU A 66 12.29 -2.13 -2.29
CA LEU A 66 10.87 -1.95 -2.56
C LEU A 66 10.52 -2.58 -3.92
N LYS A 67 9.82 -3.71 -3.87
CA LYS A 67 9.43 -4.51 -5.04
C LYS A 67 7.92 -4.53 -5.22
N ALA A 68 7.33 -3.37 -5.47
CA ALA A 68 5.90 -3.26 -5.65
C ALA A 68 5.47 -3.91 -6.97
N HIS A 69 4.54 -4.87 -6.89
CA HIS A 69 4.12 -5.67 -8.04
C HIS A 69 3.04 -4.97 -8.88
N TRP A 70 1.84 -4.80 -8.32
CA TRP A 70 0.75 -4.02 -8.92
C TRP A 70 0.26 -2.88 -8.03
N ALA A 71 0.42 -3.02 -6.71
CA ALA A 71 -0.16 -2.10 -5.75
C ALA A 71 0.76 -0.89 -5.61
N THR A 72 0.28 0.27 -6.03
CA THR A 72 0.99 1.53 -5.84
C THR A 72 1.22 1.77 -4.33
N PRO A 73 2.48 1.92 -3.89
CA PRO A 73 2.79 2.31 -2.52
C PRO A 73 2.27 3.71 -2.19
N VAL A 74 2.16 4.04 -0.92
CA VAL A 74 1.82 5.38 -0.45
C VAL A 74 3.05 6.06 0.16
N HIS A 75 3.29 7.32 -0.21
CA HIS A 75 4.29 8.16 0.44
C HIS A 75 3.66 8.90 1.61
N HIS A 76 4.34 8.91 2.76
CA HIS A 76 3.97 9.67 3.93
C HIS A 76 5.23 9.99 4.76
N ASP A 77 5.41 11.26 5.12
CA ASP A 77 6.49 11.75 5.99
C ASP A 77 7.89 11.21 5.66
N GLY A 78 8.27 11.29 4.39
CA GLY A 78 9.59 10.88 3.90
C GLY A 78 9.78 9.37 3.80
N HIS A 79 8.70 8.59 3.92
CA HIS A 79 8.72 7.14 3.83
C HIS A 79 7.68 6.63 2.84
N VAL A 80 7.89 5.41 2.37
CA VAL A 80 7.00 4.71 1.44
C VAL A 80 6.52 3.43 2.07
N TYR A 81 5.22 3.24 2.05
CA TYR A 81 4.54 2.08 2.61
C TYR A 81 3.84 1.32 1.49
N GLY A 82 4.02 0.01 1.43
CA GLY A 82 3.38 -0.78 0.39
C GLY A 82 3.71 -2.26 0.45
N SER A 83 3.14 -3.02 -0.48
CA SER A 83 3.47 -4.44 -0.63
C SER A 83 4.73 -4.60 -1.47
N SER A 84 5.65 -5.46 -1.03
CA SER A 84 6.89 -5.81 -1.70
C SER A 84 6.94 -7.32 -1.90
N GLY A 85 7.08 -7.80 -3.12
CA GLY A 85 7.11 -9.23 -3.46
C GLY A 85 6.15 -9.60 -4.60
N ARG A 86 6.39 -10.76 -5.22
CA ARG A 86 5.71 -11.15 -6.48
C ARG A 86 4.52 -12.07 -6.26
N HIS A 87 4.59 -12.92 -5.24
CA HIS A 87 3.64 -13.97 -4.94
C HIS A 87 3.14 -13.83 -3.49
N ALA A 88 2.04 -14.50 -3.17
CA ALA A 88 1.49 -14.44 -1.82
C ALA A 88 2.49 -14.91 -0.74
N GLY A 89 3.34 -15.90 -1.07
CA GLY A 89 4.28 -16.51 -0.12
C GLY A 89 5.53 -15.69 0.17
N ASP A 90 5.94 -14.79 -0.73
CA ASP A 90 7.12 -13.92 -0.56
C ASP A 90 6.75 -12.45 -0.34
N ALA A 91 5.46 -12.09 -0.43
CA ALA A 91 4.99 -10.74 -0.24
C ALA A 91 5.08 -10.29 1.23
N LEU A 92 5.62 -9.10 1.42
CA LEU A 92 5.75 -8.39 2.68
C LEU A 92 5.01 -7.06 2.58
N LEU A 93 4.42 -6.60 3.68
CA LEU A 93 4.12 -5.19 3.87
C LEU A 93 5.40 -4.51 4.35
N VAL A 94 5.85 -3.44 3.69
CA VAL A 94 7.13 -2.79 4.02
C VAL A 94 6.96 -1.30 4.27
N CYS A 95 7.89 -0.74 5.04
CA CYS A 95 8.21 0.68 5.07
C CYS A 95 9.64 0.88 4.58
N ALA A 96 9.83 1.78 3.62
CA ALA A 96 11.13 2.17 3.09
C ALA A 96 11.34 3.68 3.27
N ASP A 97 12.55 4.10 3.59
CA ASP A 97 12.94 5.50 3.51
C ASP A 97 12.90 5.98 2.04
N TRP A 98 12.29 7.15 1.79
CA TRP A 98 12.06 7.66 0.44
C TRP A 98 13.37 7.88 -0.32
N LYS A 99 14.34 8.52 0.32
CA LYS A 99 15.58 8.99 -0.31
C LYS A 99 16.61 7.89 -0.48
N THR A 100 16.72 6.98 0.49
CA THR A 100 17.73 5.93 0.55
C THR A 100 17.21 4.58 0.05
N GLY A 101 15.89 4.35 0.12
CA GLY A 101 15.27 3.06 -0.21
C GLY A 101 15.44 1.99 0.87
N GLY A 102 16.10 2.33 1.98
CA GLY A 102 16.34 1.40 3.08
C GLY A 102 15.02 0.98 3.73
N ILE A 103 14.80 -0.34 3.82
CA ILE A 103 13.64 -0.92 4.49
C ILE A 103 13.81 -0.75 6.00
N THR A 104 12.94 0.04 6.64
CA THR A 104 12.99 0.28 8.09
C THR A 104 12.24 -0.80 8.86
N TRP A 105 11.18 -1.37 8.27
CA TRP A 105 10.53 -2.58 8.75
C TRP A 105 9.81 -3.32 7.62
N SER A 106 9.58 -4.61 7.84
CA SER A 106 8.80 -5.49 6.96
C SER A 106 7.97 -6.48 7.77
N GLU A 107 6.73 -6.72 7.35
CA GLU A 107 5.78 -7.61 8.03
C GLU A 107 5.22 -8.65 7.03
N PRO A 108 5.36 -9.96 7.29
CA PRO A 108 4.79 -11.02 6.45
C PRO A 108 3.31 -11.29 6.77
N GLY A 109 2.71 -12.24 6.05
CA GLY A 109 1.43 -12.86 6.46
C GLY A 109 0.16 -12.20 5.91
N LEU A 110 0.28 -11.12 5.13
CA LEU A 110 -0.85 -10.49 4.43
C LEU A 110 -1.00 -10.93 2.97
N GLY A 111 -0.07 -11.75 2.47
CA GLY A 111 0.09 -11.97 1.05
C GLY A 111 0.35 -10.65 0.31
N ARG A 112 -0.07 -10.57 -0.95
CA ARG A 112 0.03 -9.32 -1.71
C ARG A 112 -1.06 -8.36 -1.26
N ALA A 113 -0.63 -7.24 -0.70
CA ALA A 113 -1.52 -6.28 -0.06
C ALA A 113 -1.65 -5.00 -0.87
N SER A 114 -2.75 -4.28 -0.65
CA SER A 114 -2.91 -2.91 -1.12
C SER A 114 -3.19 -1.99 0.05
N VAL A 115 -2.76 -0.73 -0.06
CA VAL A 115 -2.73 0.21 1.05
C VAL A 115 -3.36 1.54 0.67
N VAL A 116 -3.98 2.19 1.64
CA VAL A 116 -4.36 3.61 1.56
C VAL A 116 -4.02 4.29 2.87
N LEU A 117 -3.52 5.53 2.78
CA LEU A 117 -3.25 6.37 3.94
C LEU A 117 -4.56 7.05 4.39
N VAL A 118 -4.85 7.00 5.69
CA VAL A 118 -5.99 7.68 6.30
C VAL A 118 -5.52 8.51 7.49
N GLY A 119 -5.91 9.79 7.50
CA GLY A 119 -5.63 10.69 8.61
C GLY A 119 -6.75 10.70 9.64
N SER A 120 -6.38 10.85 10.92
CA SER A 120 -7.34 10.96 12.02
C SER A 120 -6.83 11.86 13.14
N GLN A 121 -7.72 12.23 14.06
CA GLN A 121 -7.32 12.94 15.29
C GLN A 121 -6.39 12.11 16.19
N ALA A 122 -6.33 10.79 15.98
CA ALA A 122 -5.45 9.86 16.69
C ALA A 122 -4.13 9.60 15.95
N GLY A 123 -3.86 10.33 14.86
CA GLY A 123 -2.69 10.15 13.98
C GLY A 123 -3.03 9.46 12.67
N ASP A 124 -2.01 9.36 11.82
CA ASP A 124 -2.11 8.80 10.48
C ASP A 124 -1.90 7.28 10.48
N HIS A 125 -2.72 6.59 9.70
CA HIS A 125 -2.78 5.14 9.65
C HIS A 125 -2.81 4.66 8.20
N LEU A 126 -2.36 3.43 8.01
CA LEU A 126 -2.54 2.68 6.78
C LEU A 126 -3.74 1.75 6.97
N VAL A 127 -4.70 1.83 6.05
CA VAL A 127 -5.68 0.76 5.86
C VAL A 127 -5.10 -0.20 4.84
N VAL A 128 -4.85 -1.43 5.26
CA VAL A 128 -4.21 -2.48 4.47
C VAL A 128 -5.23 -3.56 4.18
N LEU A 129 -5.45 -3.85 2.90
CA LEU A 129 -6.23 -5.02 2.47
C LEU A 129 -5.25 -6.10 2.02
N GLY A 130 -5.19 -7.20 2.79
CA GLY A 130 -4.41 -8.38 2.45
C GLY A 130 -5.09 -9.23 1.37
N GLU A 131 -4.30 -10.05 0.68
CA GLU A 131 -4.71 -10.82 -0.50
C GLU A 131 -5.95 -11.70 -0.25
N TYR A 132 -6.06 -12.21 0.98
CA TYR A 132 -7.10 -13.14 1.38
C TYR A 132 -8.32 -12.48 2.03
N GLY A 133 -8.35 -11.16 2.19
CA GLY A 133 -9.50 -10.43 2.76
C GLY A 133 -9.29 -9.92 4.20
N ASP A 134 -8.09 -10.04 4.76
CA ASP A 134 -7.73 -9.34 6.00
C ASP A 134 -7.76 -7.83 5.78
N LEU A 135 -8.57 -7.13 6.57
CA LEU A 135 -8.55 -5.68 6.64
C LEU A 135 -7.82 -5.26 7.92
N VAL A 136 -6.65 -4.64 7.77
CA VAL A 136 -5.75 -4.31 8.86
C VAL A 136 -5.55 -2.81 8.94
N LEU A 137 -5.62 -2.27 10.14
CA LEU A 137 -5.26 -0.89 10.45
C LEU A 137 -3.86 -0.88 11.09
N VAL A 138 -2.93 -0.15 10.48
CA VAL A 138 -1.52 -0.08 10.92
C VAL A 138 -1.17 1.39 11.13
N LYS A 139 -0.36 1.73 12.13
CA LYS A 139 0.15 3.11 12.26
C LYS A 139 1.10 3.42 11.10
N ALA A 140 0.97 4.61 10.49
CA ALA A 140 1.88 5.08 9.46
C ALA A 140 3.17 5.63 10.08
N ALA A 141 3.95 4.75 10.73
CA ALA A 141 5.16 5.13 11.47
C ALA A 141 6.39 4.36 10.96
N PRO A 142 7.53 5.03 10.72
CA PRO A 142 8.70 4.37 10.13
C PRO A 142 9.50 3.55 11.13
N ALA A 143 9.31 3.77 12.43
CA ALA A 143 10.14 3.13 13.47
C ALA A 143 9.91 1.62 13.60
N ARG A 144 8.66 1.15 13.40
CA ARG A 144 8.29 -0.27 13.44
C ARG A 144 6.88 -0.49 12.89
N TYR A 145 6.59 -1.72 12.47
CA TYR A 145 5.22 -2.18 12.29
C TYR A 145 4.44 -2.08 13.61
N THR A 146 3.25 -1.47 13.57
CA THR A 146 2.33 -1.43 14.73
C THR A 146 0.90 -1.60 14.25
N GLU A 147 0.42 -2.83 14.30
CA GLU A 147 -0.98 -3.19 14.07
C GLU A 147 -1.86 -2.60 15.18
N VAL A 148 -2.93 -1.92 14.79
CA VAL A 148 -3.94 -1.37 15.68
C VAL A 148 -5.13 -2.32 15.78
N SER A 149 -5.57 -2.86 14.64
CA SER A 149 -6.68 -3.81 14.56
C SER A 149 -6.63 -4.60 13.27
N ARG A 150 -7.21 -5.80 13.29
CA ARG A 150 -7.41 -6.66 12.12
C ARG A 150 -8.81 -7.27 12.16
N VAL A 151 -9.47 -7.32 11.01
CA VAL A 151 -10.80 -7.90 10.88
C VAL A 151 -10.94 -8.68 9.57
N ARG A 152 -11.68 -9.79 9.64
CA ARG A 152 -12.28 -10.45 8.48
C ARG A 152 -13.74 -10.06 8.41
N LEU A 153 -14.15 -9.50 7.28
CA LEU A 153 -15.52 -9.04 7.09
C LEU A 153 -16.42 -10.27 6.93
N VAL A 154 -17.36 -10.47 7.84
CA VAL A 154 -18.29 -11.61 7.81
C VAL A 154 -19.67 -11.16 7.31
N ASP A 155 -20.38 -12.06 6.64
CA ASP A 155 -21.74 -11.83 6.17
C ASP A 155 -22.74 -12.21 7.27
N PRO A 156 -23.36 -11.24 7.97
CA PRO A 156 -24.33 -11.55 9.01
C PRO A 156 -25.59 -12.23 8.46
N ALA A 157 -25.87 -12.11 7.17
CA ALA A 157 -27.01 -12.75 6.52
C ALA A 157 -26.70 -14.18 6.01
N GLY A 158 -25.44 -14.64 6.11
CA GLY A 158 -25.02 -15.98 5.71
C GLY A 158 -25.19 -16.27 4.21
N LYS A 159 -25.28 -15.25 3.35
CA LYS A 159 -25.45 -15.40 1.90
C LYS A 159 -24.12 -15.60 1.18
N ALA A 160 -23.02 -15.23 1.81
CA ALA A 160 -21.68 -15.44 1.29
C ALA A 160 -21.21 -16.89 1.45
N ALA A 161 -20.72 -17.49 0.37
CA ALA A 161 -20.06 -18.79 0.43
C ALA A 161 -18.83 -18.71 1.35
N GLY A 162 -18.81 -19.52 2.41
CA GLY A 162 -17.74 -19.50 3.42
C GLY A 162 -17.88 -18.43 4.51
N GLY A 163 -19.00 -17.70 4.56
CA GLY A 163 -19.31 -16.75 5.65
C GLY A 163 -18.55 -15.42 5.61
N GLU A 164 -17.49 -15.29 4.81
CA GLU A 164 -16.76 -14.04 4.61
C GLU A 164 -17.36 -13.19 3.47
N LEU A 165 -17.44 -11.88 3.67
CA LEU A 165 -17.91 -10.95 2.65
C LEU A 165 -16.91 -10.81 1.50
N LEU A 166 -15.62 -11.04 1.73
CA LEU A 166 -14.57 -10.91 0.71
C LEU A 166 -14.00 -12.29 0.35
N ALA A 167 -13.96 -12.58 -0.94
CA ALA A 167 -13.23 -13.72 -1.48
C ALA A 167 -11.93 -13.25 -2.13
N PRO A 168 -10.81 -13.98 -2.00
CA PRO A 168 -9.59 -13.68 -2.74
C PRO A 168 -9.80 -13.82 -4.26
N PRO A 169 -8.99 -13.16 -5.10
CA PRO A 169 -7.98 -12.18 -4.70
C PRO A 169 -8.57 -10.82 -4.31
N CYS A 170 -8.11 -10.29 -3.17
CA CYS A 170 -8.46 -8.95 -2.67
C CYS A 170 -7.36 -7.94 -3.01
N TRP A 171 -7.13 -7.69 -4.30
CA TRP A 171 -5.99 -6.89 -4.79
C TRP A 171 -6.31 -5.42 -5.05
N ALA A 172 -7.59 -5.03 -5.00
CA ALA A 172 -7.97 -3.64 -5.25
C ALA A 172 -7.54 -2.76 -4.07
N ALA A 173 -6.92 -1.62 -4.36
CA ALA A 173 -6.62 -0.63 -3.33
C ALA A 173 -7.89 -0.23 -2.56
N PRO A 174 -7.84 -0.21 -1.22
CA PRO A 174 -8.96 0.33 -0.45
C PRO A 174 -9.16 1.81 -0.80
N VAL A 175 -10.41 2.24 -0.86
CA VAL A 175 -10.75 3.65 -1.15
C VAL A 175 -11.52 4.21 0.03
N VAL A 176 -11.10 5.37 0.52
CA VAL A 176 -11.85 6.11 1.53
C VAL A 176 -12.45 7.36 0.89
N ALA A 177 -13.77 7.49 0.95
CA ALA A 177 -14.48 8.63 0.43
C ALA A 177 -15.76 8.88 1.23
N HIS A 178 -16.03 10.15 1.55
CA HIS A 178 -17.25 10.59 2.24
C HIS A 178 -17.56 9.83 3.55
N GLY A 179 -16.53 9.45 4.31
CA GLY A 179 -16.71 8.69 5.55
C GLY A 179 -16.96 7.20 5.36
N TYR A 180 -16.86 6.69 4.13
CA TYR A 180 -16.97 5.27 3.82
C TYR A 180 -15.62 4.69 3.39
N LEU A 181 -15.40 3.43 3.73
CA LEU A 181 -14.31 2.60 3.23
C LEU A 181 -14.87 1.56 2.26
N TYR A 182 -14.35 1.59 1.03
CA TYR A 182 -14.68 0.65 -0.02
C TYR A 182 -13.54 -0.35 -0.19
N VAL A 183 -13.85 -1.64 -0.08
CA VAL A 183 -12.91 -2.74 -0.28
C VAL A 183 -13.52 -3.77 -1.21
N ARG A 184 -12.70 -4.37 -2.07
CA ARG A 184 -13.18 -5.26 -3.12
C ARG A 184 -12.37 -6.55 -3.17
N GLY A 185 -13.09 -7.66 -3.14
CA GLY A 185 -12.57 -9.00 -3.42
C GLY A 185 -13.06 -9.50 -4.77
N GLN A 186 -12.87 -10.79 -5.01
CA GLN A 186 -13.43 -11.47 -6.18
C GLN A 186 -14.96 -11.44 -6.12
N GLY A 187 -15.57 -10.87 -7.16
CA GLY A 187 -17.03 -10.84 -7.33
C GLY A 187 -17.82 -9.95 -6.37
N ARG A 188 -17.18 -9.25 -5.42
CA ARG A 188 -17.90 -8.39 -4.46
C ARG A 188 -17.13 -7.12 -4.06
N LEU A 189 -17.85 -6.00 -4.02
CA LEU A 189 -17.46 -4.75 -3.39
C LEU A 189 -18.22 -4.61 -2.07
N VAL A 190 -17.52 -4.26 -1.00
CA VAL A 190 -18.09 -3.99 0.31
C VAL A 190 -17.84 -2.52 0.67
N CYS A 191 -18.89 -1.87 1.16
CA CYS A 191 -18.84 -0.50 1.67
C CYS A 191 -19.03 -0.56 3.19
N LEU A 192 -18.09 0.02 3.93
CA LEU A 192 -18.10 0.11 5.39
C LEU A 192 -18.27 1.57 5.78
N ASP A 193 -19.22 1.85 6.67
CA ASP A 193 -19.38 3.17 7.27
C ASP A 193 -18.31 3.37 8.37
N LEU A 194 -17.46 4.39 8.23
CA LEU A 194 -16.43 4.72 9.21
C LEU A 194 -16.91 5.72 10.28
N LEU A 195 -18.12 6.26 10.11
CA LEU A 195 -18.71 7.30 10.97
C LEU A 195 -19.88 6.77 11.81
N SER A 196 -20.47 5.63 11.43
CA SER A 196 -21.50 4.96 12.22
C SER A 196 -20.97 4.59 13.61
N ARG A 197 -21.75 4.91 14.64
CA ARG A 197 -21.43 4.65 16.05
C ARG A 197 -22.15 3.42 16.56
#